data_AF-A0A2Z6NW84-F1
#
_entry.id   AF-A0A2Z6NW84-F1
#
_cell.length_a   1.000
_cell.length_b   1.000
_cell.length_c   1.000
_cell.angle_alpha   90.00
_cell.angle_beta   90.00
_cell.angle_gamma   90.00
#
_symmetry.space_group_name_H-M   'P 1'
#
loop_
_entity.id
_entity.type
_entity.pdbx_description
1 polymer ?
#
loop_
_entity_poly.entity_id
_entity_poly.type
_entity_poly.pdbx_seq_one_letter_code
_entity_poly.pdbx_strand_id
1 'polypeptide(L)'
;MGISLYEHVNISDISPFVQEVLDGIEFARGSPTSKWGSIRASMGHPKPFDLRYVAVGNEECERDLKAIYLEYYPKFYDAIKQVYPDIQIISNCDAAKLPINHPADLYDYHRYPQSANEIFHMAQDFDHASRTGPKAFVSEYALTGEEAGYGTLLAAVAEAAFLIGLEKNSDVVSMVSYAPLFVNTNDRRWNPDAIVYDSHQVYGTPSYWVLKLFKESSGATLLNSILQSNSSTLAASAISWKSSIDGKSILRIKVANLKSNTVNVDIFIDGLEFENSKLTKTILTSANIMDENSFSQLNKVVPKESPFENAGKIMNVQIDPHSVTLFDIPYVYQ
;
A
#
# COMPACT_ATOMS: atom_id res chain seq x y z
N MET A 1 2.10 2.89 -24.66
CA MET A 1 1.54 4.23 -24.95
C MET A 1 2.33 5.01 -26.01
N GLY A 2 3.19 4.40 -26.83
CA GLY A 2 4.07 5.17 -27.73
C GLY A 2 5.11 6.05 -27.02
N ILE A 3 5.27 5.88 -25.70
CA ILE A 3 6.28 6.50 -24.84
C ILE A 3 6.79 5.44 -23.86
N SER A 4 8.06 5.54 -23.52
CA SER A 4 8.78 4.79 -22.49
C SER A 4 9.79 5.74 -21.83
N LEU A 5 10.52 5.25 -20.83
CA LEU A 5 11.58 6.01 -20.16
C LEU A 5 12.75 6.41 -21.08
N TYR A 6 12.87 5.80 -22.25
CA TYR A 6 14.02 5.98 -23.15
C TYR A 6 13.64 6.45 -24.56
N GLU A 7 12.42 6.16 -25.00
CA GLU A 7 11.98 6.34 -26.38
C GLU A 7 10.52 6.80 -26.43
N HIS A 8 10.18 7.60 -27.44
CA HIS A 8 8.80 7.96 -27.78
C HIS A 8 8.65 8.06 -29.30
N VAL A 9 7.43 7.84 -29.81
CA VAL A 9 7.10 8.07 -31.22
C VAL A 9 6.74 9.54 -31.46
N ASN A 10 6.43 9.95 -32.69
CA ASN A 10 5.77 11.24 -32.88
C ASN A 10 4.29 11.14 -32.50
N ILE A 11 3.72 12.22 -31.96
CA ILE A 11 2.31 12.21 -31.56
C ILE A 11 1.35 11.97 -32.73
N SER A 12 1.73 12.33 -33.96
CA SER A 12 0.97 12.02 -35.18
C SER A 12 0.78 10.51 -35.38
N ASP A 13 1.69 9.71 -34.84
CA ASP A 13 1.77 8.27 -35.00
C ASP A 13 1.23 7.52 -33.78
N ILE A 14 0.51 8.23 -32.87
CA ILE A 14 0.02 7.65 -31.61
C ILE A 14 -1.20 6.74 -31.77
N SER A 15 -1.95 6.90 -32.88
CA SER A 15 -3.24 6.25 -33.08
C SER A 15 -3.20 4.71 -32.97
N PRO A 16 -2.20 4.00 -33.56
CA PRO A 16 -2.08 2.55 -33.38
C PRO A 16 -1.92 2.14 -31.91
N PHE A 17 -1.16 2.88 -31.11
CA PHE A 17 -0.97 2.59 -29.68
C PHE A 17 -2.25 2.82 -28.87
N VAL A 18 -3.05 3.83 -29.24
CA VAL A 18 -4.38 4.04 -28.62
C VAL A 18 -5.29 2.84 -28.94
N GLN A 19 -5.29 2.37 -30.18
CA GLN A 19 -6.09 1.20 -30.57
C GLN A 19 -5.63 -0.07 -29.85
N GLU A 20 -4.33 -0.28 -29.67
CA GLU A 20 -3.80 -1.42 -28.91
C GLU A 20 -4.29 -1.45 -27.45
N VAL A 21 -4.41 -0.28 -26.81
CA VAL A 21 -4.97 -0.19 -25.45
C VAL A 21 -6.45 -0.56 -25.45
N LEU A 22 -7.25 -0.06 -26.40
CA LEU A 22 -8.67 -0.41 -26.52
C LEU A 22 -8.85 -1.90 -26.83
N ASP A 23 -7.99 -2.46 -27.67
CA ASP A 23 -7.95 -3.88 -28.02
C ASP A 23 -7.64 -4.74 -26.79
N GLY A 24 -6.69 -4.32 -25.95
CA GLY A 24 -6.39 -4.98 -24.67
C GLY A 24 -7.56 -4.92 -23.67
N ILE A 25 -8.26 -3.79 -23.59
CA ILE A 25 -9.46 -3.67 -22.76
C ILE A 25 -10.59 -4.54 -23.33
N GLU A 26 -10.77 -4.61 -24.66
CA GLU A 26 -11.77 -5.50 -25.29
C GLU A 26 -11.42 -6.98 -25.07
N PHE A 27 -10.15 -7.35 -25.12
CA PHE A 27 -9.71 -8.70 -24.75
C PHE A 27 -10.16 -9.02 -23.32
N ALA A 28 -9.95 -8.10 -22.37
CA ALA A 28 -10.30 -8.31 -20.98
C ALA A 28 -11.82 -8.32 -20.72
N ARG A 29 -12.56 -7.35 -21.29
CA ARG A 29 -13.97 -7.07 -20.94
C ARG A 29 -14.99 -7.42 -22.02
N GLY A 30 -14.58 -7.57 -23.27
CA GLY A 30 -15.46 -7.75 -24.42
C GLY A 30 -16.28 -9.04 -24.39
N SER A 31 -17.40 -9.05 -25.11
CA SER A 31 -18.22 -10.25 -25.33
C SER A 31 -17.38 -11.40 -25.89
N PRO A 32 -17.64 -12.67 -25.54
CA PRO A 32 -16.99 -13.81 -26.19
C PRO A 32 -17.21 -13.89 -27.71
N THR A 33 -18.10 -13.06 -28.28
CA THR A 33 -18.34 -12.95 -29.74
C THR A 33 -17.67 -11.74 -30.38
N SER A 34 -17.03 -10.88 -29.59
CA SER A 34 -16.32 -9.71 -30.11
C SER A 34 -14.92 -10.10 -30.61
N LYS A 35 -14.21 -9.20 -31.32
CA LYS A 35 -12.92 -9.54 -31.94
C LYS A 35 -11.94 -10.05 -30.89
N TRP A 36 -11.62 -9.24 -29.89
CA TRP A 36 -10.66 -9.63 -28.87
C TRP A 36 -11.25 -10.49 -27.74
N GLY A 37 -12.54 -10.32 -27.43
CA GLY A 37 -13.22 -11.16 -26.45
C GLY A 37 -13.37 -12.63 -26.89
N SER A 38 -13.49 -12.89 -28.20
CA SER A 38 -13.49 -14.25 -28.73
C SER A 38 -12.14 -14.96 -28.58
N ILE A 39 -11.03 -14.21 -28.66
CA ILE A 39 -9.69 -14.75 -28.41
C ILE A 39 -9.58 -15.16 -26.94
N ARG A 40 -9.94 -14.28 -25.99
CA ARG A 40 -10.00 -14.62 -24.55
C ARG A 40 -10.84 -15.88 -24.29
N ALA A 41 -12.00 -15.98 -24.94
CA ALA A 41 -12.89 -17.13 -24.81
C ALA A 41 -12.26 -18.42 -25.36
N SER A 42 -11.61 -18.36 -26.52
CA SER A 42 -10.90 -19.50 -27.13
C SER A 42 -9.70 -19.98 -26.29
N MET A 43 -9.10 -19.08 -25.49
CA MET A 43 -8.05 -19.40 -24.52
C MET A 43 -8.59 -20.05 -23.22
N GLY A 44 -9.88 -20.36 -23.16
CA GLY A 44 -10.50 -21.04 -22.03
C GLY A 44 -11.16 -20.13 -20.99
N HIS A 45 -11.22 -18.81 -21.23
CA HIS A 45 -11.83 -17.85 -20.30
C HIS A 45 -12.98 -17.06 -20.95
N PRO A 46 -14.15 -17.67 -21.17
CA PRO A 46 -15.25 -17.02 -21.89
C PRO A 46 -15.85 -15.81 -21.15
N LYS A 47 -15.83 -15.80 -19.82
CA LYS A 47 -16.36 -14.68 -19.02
C LYS A 47 -15.41 -13.47 -19.09
N PRO A 48 -15.92 -12.23 -19.17
CA PRO A 48 -15.12 -11.02 -18.98
C PRO A 48 -14.41 -10.98 -17.62
N PHE A 49 -13.24 -10.35 -17.56
CA PHE A 49 -12.57 -10.00 -16.31
C PHE A 49 -13.18 -8.74 -15.69
N ASP A 50 -13.07 -8.62 -14.37
CA ASP A 50 -13.47 -7.44 -13.61
C ASP A 50 -12.36 -6.37 -13.64
N LEU A 51 -12.11 -5.80 -14.83
CA LEU A 51 -11.15 -4.73 -15.03
C LEU A 51 -11.79 -3.38 -14.71
N ARG A 52 -11.43 -2.81 -13.56
CA ARG A 52 -11.99 -1.55 -13.04
C ARG A 52 -11.08 -0.34 -13.21
N TYR A 53 -9.78 -0.56 -13.32
CA TYR A 53 -8.76 0.50 -13.33
C TYR A 53 -7.83 0.34 -14.53
N VAL A 54 -7.45 1.44 -15.15
CA VAL A 54 -6.39 1.50 -16.16
C VAL A 54 -5.45 2.64 -15.83
N ALA A 55 -4.18 2.33 -15.61
CA ALA A 55 -3.12 3.33 -15.51
C ALA A 55 -2.63 3.70 -16.91
N VAL A 56 -2.56 5.00 -17.18
CA VAL A 56 -2.03 5.54 -18.42
C VAL A 56 -0.63 6.05 -18.10
N GLY A 57 0.38 5.20 -18.32
CA GLY A 57 1.80 5.50 -18.15
C GLY A 57 2.46 4.85 -16.96
N ASN A 58 3.77 5.07 -16.86
CA ASN A 58 4.61 4.69 -15.74
C ASN A 58 5.86 5.59 -15.65
N GLU A 59 5.95 6.36 -14.58
CA GLU A 59 7.01 7.29 -14.17
C GLU A 59 7.38 8.41 -15.16
N GLU A 60 6.63 8.65 -16.23
CA GLU A 60 6.99 9.71 -17.18
C GLU A 60 6.87 11.10 -16.53
N CYS A 61 5.93 11.29 -15.60
CA CYS A 61 5.74 12.57 -14.93
C CYS A 61 6.82 12.89 -13.87
N GLU A 62 7.51 11.87 -13.36
CA GLU A 62 8.59 12.02 -12.37
C GLU A 62 9.96 12.26 -13.02
N ARG A 63 9.99 12.37 -14.36
CA ARG A 63 11.21 12.54 -15.17
C ARG A 63 11.06 13.71 -16.13
N ASP A 64 12.08 13.93 -16.95
CA ASP A 64 12.10 14.95 -18.01
C ASP A 64 11.11 14.67 -19.16
N LEU A 65 10.20 13.71 -19.00
CA LEU A 65 9.19 13.28 -19.97
C LEU A 65 7.79 13.86 -19.68
N LYS A 66 7.61 14.59 -18.58
CA LYS A 66 6.30 15.12 -18.15
C LYS A 66 5.58 15.92 -19.24
N ALA A 67 6.29 16.76 -19.99
CA ALA A 67 5.68 17.55 -21.05
C ALA A 67 5.11 16.67 -22.17
N ILE A 68 5.85 15.62 -22.56
CA ILE A 68 5.43 14.65 -23.57
C ILE A 68 4.24 13.84 -23.05
N TYR A 69 4.31 13.36 -21.81
CA TYR A 69 3.21 12.66 -21.16
C TYR A 69 1.90 13.46 -21.23
N LEU A 70 1.94 14.74 -20.86
CA LEU A 70 0.77 15.61 -20.85
C LEU A 70 0.20 15.87 -22.25
N GLU A 71 1.02 15.78 -23.30
CA GLU A 71 0.57 15.87 -24.68
C GLU A 71 -0.14 14.58 -25.14
N TYR A 72 0.28 13.43 -24.62
CA TYR A 72 -0.19 12.09 -25.05
C TYR A 72 -1.39 11.62 -24.25
N TYR A 73 -1.41 11.91 -22.94
CA TYR A 73 -2.42 11.43 -21.99
C TYR A 73 -3.86 11.66 -22.47
N PRO A 74 -4.26 12.85 -22.97
CA PRO A 74 -5.63 13.08 -23.41
C PRO A 74 -6.08 12.11 -24.51
N LYS A 75 -5.17 11.69 -25.41
CA LYS A 75 -5.50 10.74 -26.49
C LYS A 75 -5.94 9.39 -25.95
N PHE A 76 -5.28 8.91 -24.90
CA PHE A 76 -5.63 7.65 -24.24
C PHE A 76 -6.85 7.82 -23.34
N TYR A 77 -6.88 8.88 -22.53
CA TYR A 77 -8.00 9.17 -21.63
C TYR A 77 -9.33 9.27 -22.39
N ASP A 78 -9.39 10.11 -23.41
CA ASP A 78 -10.62 10.36 -24.18
C ASP A 78 -11.09 9.08 -24.88
N ALA A 79 -10.18 8.35 -25.51
CA ALA A 79 -10.49 7.11 -26.21
C ALA A 79 -11.04 6.03 -25.26
N ILE A 80 -10.42 5.84 -24.09
CA ILE A 80 -10.88 4.86 -23.10
C ILE A 80 -12.22 5.29 -22.53
N LYS A 81 -12.38 6.55 -22.09
CA LYS A 81 -13.62 7.05 -21.49
C LYS A 81 -14.79 7.06 -22.48
N GLN A 82 -14.53 7.24 -23.77
CA GLN A 82 -15.56 7.17 -24.80
C GLN A 82 -16.18 5.77 -24.92
N VAL A 83 -15.39 4.71 -24.77
CA VAL A 83 -15.85 3.32 -24.95
C VAL A 83 -16.20 2.65 -23.62
N TYR A 84 -15.45 2.96 -22.57
CA TYR A 84 -15.54 2.37 -21.23
C TYR A 84 -15.60 3.46 -20.16
N PRO A 85 -16.69 4.26 -20.10
CA PRO A 85 -16.81 5.40 -19.18
C PRO A 85 -16.75 5.00 -17.70
N ASP A 86 -17.01 3.72 -17.39
CA ASP A 86 -17.00 3.16 -16.04
C ASP A 86 -15.60 2.79 -15.53
N ILE A 87 -14.60 2.63 -16.41
CA ILE A 87 -13.22 2.36 -16.00
C ILE A 87 -12.64 3.62 -15.36
N GLN A 88 -12.04 3.46 -14.18
CA GLN A 88 -11.31 4.52 -13.51
C GLN A 88 -9.90 4.64 -14.09
N ILE A 89 -9.52 5.84 -14.50
CA ILE A 89 -8.21 6.13 -15.09
C ILE A 89 -7.26 6.66 -14.02
N ILE A 90 -6.10 6.04 -13.92
CA ILE A 90 -4.99 6.49 -13.07
C ILE A 90 -4.01 7.28 -13.94
N SER A 91 -3.80 8.54 -13.58
CA SER A 91 -2.76 9.40 -14.14
C SER A 91 -1.42 9.10 -13.46
N ASN A 92 -0.33 8.97 -14.23
CA ASN A 92 1.01 8.79 -13.67
C ASN A 92 1.58 10.07 -13.01
N CYS A 93 0.97 11.24 -13.22
CA CYS A 93 1.38 12.46 -12.54
C CYS A 93 0.88 12.50 -11.08
N ASP A 94 1.81 12.56 -10.13
CA ASP A 94 1.54 12.80 -8.72
C ASP A 94 0.79 14.14 -8.47
N ALA A 95 -0.24 14.07 -7.64
CA ALA A 95 -1.06 15.21 -7.22
C ALA A 95 -1.11 15.45 -5.70
N ALA A 96 -0.26 14.79 -4.90
CA ALA A 96 -0.30 14.85 -3.44
C ALA A 96 -0.04 16.26 -2.89
N LYS A 97 0.90 17.00 -3.50
CA LYS A 97 1.26 18.37 -3.09
C LYS A 97 0.65 19.45 -3.97
N LEU A 98 0.53 19.19 -5.27
CA LEU A 98 0.03 20.14 -6.26
C LEU A 98 -1.02 19.46 -7.13
N PRO A 99 -2.19 20.07 -7.36
CA PRO A 99 -3.20 19.49 -8.24
C PRO A 99 -2.68 19.26 -9.66
N ILE A 100 -3.09 18.15 -10.27
CA ILE A 100 -2.93 17.93 -11.72
C ILE A 100 -3.96 18.74 -12.49
N ASN A 101 -3.59 19.18 -13.70
CA ASN A 101 -4.43 20.04 -14.55
C ASN A 101 -5.03 19.28 -15.76
N HIS A 102 -5.28 17.99 -15.58
CA HIS A 102 -5.93 17.11 -16.56
C HIS A 102 -6.89 16.17 -15.84
N PRO A 103 -7.93 15.68 -16.52
CA PRO A 103 -8.92 14.81 -15.87
C PRO A 103 -8.30 13.45 -15.53
N ALA A 104 -8.56 12.95 -14.33
CA ALA A 104 -8.23 11.60 -13.90
C ALA A 104 -9.17 11.18 -12.76
N ASP A 105 -9.38 9.88 -12.56
CA ASP A 105 -10.14 9.37 -11.40
C ASP A 105 -9.22 9.15 -10.20
N LEU A 106 -7.98 8.72 -10.46
CA LEU A 106 -6.90 8.61 -9.48
C LEU A 106 -5.60 9.17 -10.05
N TYR A 107 -4.64 9.42 -9.16
CA TYR A 107 -3.26 9.70 -9.52
C TYR A 107 -2.30 8.74 -8.84
N ASP A 108 -1.16 8.58 -9.48
CA ASP A 108 -0.10 7.69 -9.09
C ASP A 108 0.88 8.35 -8.13
N TYR A 109 1.40 7.59 -7.16
CA TYR A 109 2.37 8.05 -6.17
C TYR A 109 3.45 6.98 -5.99
N HIS A 110 4.64 7.25 -6.54
CA HIS A 110 5.80 6.36 -6.51
C HIS A 110 6.88 6.92 -5.57
N ARG A 111 7.34 6.17 -4.56
CA ARG A 111 8.40 6.66 -3.65
C ARG A 111 9.38 5.59 -3.20
N TYR A 112 10.66 5.88 -3.41
CA TYR A 112 11.79 5.06 -2.97
C TYR A 112 12.75 5.85 -2.05
N PRO A 113 12.32 6.16 -0.82
CA PRO A 113 13.15 6.88 0.15
C PRO A 113 14.43 6.10 0.49
N GLN A 114 15.48 6.83 0.81
CA GLN A 114 16.83 6.27 1.00
C GLN A 114 17.18 6.06 2.49
N SER A 115 16.31 6.45 3.41
CA SER A 115 16.49 6.21 4.85
C SER A 115 15.17 5.94 5.57
N ALA A 116 15.26 5.26 6.71
CA ALA A 116 14.15 4.91 7.59
C ALA A 116 13.50 6.16 8.17
N ASN A 117 14.30 7.18 8.48
CA ASN A 117 13.77 8.45 8.95
C ASN A 117 12.92 9.13 7.85
N GLU A 118 13.38 9.12 6.60
CA GLU A 118 12.64 9.71 5.48
C GLU A 118 11.27 9.04 5.27
N ILE A 119 11.23 7.70 5.14
CA ILE A 119 9.95 7.00 4.95
C ILE A 119 9.04 7.10 6.17
N PHE A 120 9.60 7.15 7.38
CA PHE A 120 8.82 7.36 8.59
C PHE A 120 8.09 8.71 8.55
N HIS A 121 8.79 9.76 8.12
CA HIS A 121 8.22 11.11 8.02
C HIS A 121 7.23 11.27 6.87
N MET A 122 7.33 10.45 5.82
CA MET A 122 6.33 10.39 4.74
C MET A 122 4.93 10.00 5.23
N ALA A 123 4.78 9.51 6.46
CA ALA A 123 3.47 9.31 7.10
C ALA A 123 2.58 10.58 7.10
N GLN A 124 3.17 11.76 6.90
CA GLN A 124 2.47 13.05 6.84
C GLN A 124 2.23 13.55 5.40
N ASP A 125 2.67 12.83 4.36
CA ASP A 125 2.65 13.30 2.97
C ASP A 125 1.25 13.69 2.48
N PHE A 126 0.22 13.03 3.01
CA PHE A 126 -1.18 13.25 2.60
C PHE A 126 -1.99 14.08 3.60
N ASP A 127 -1.42 14.49 4.74
CA ASP A 127 -2.13 15.27 5.77
C ASP A 127 -2.70 16.58 5.20
N HIS A 128 -2.02 17.16 4.20
CA HIS A 128 -2.41 18.40 3.53
C HIS A 128 -2.82 18.21 2.06
N ALA A 129 -2.96 16.96 1.60
CA ALA A 129 -3.44 16.70 0.25
C ALA A 129 -4.87 17.24 0.06
N SER A 130 -5.20 17.61 -1.18
CA SER A 130 -6.51 18.12 -1.53
C SER A 130 -7.59 17.05 -1.32
N ARG A 131 -8.65 17.39 -0.58
CA ARG A 131 -9.85 16.52 -0.41
C ARG A 131 -10.84 16.65 -1.57
N THR A 132 -10.46 17.40 -2.60
CA THR A 132 -11.21 17.58 -3.84
C THR A 132 -10.34 17.14 -5.03
N GLY A 133 -10.91 16.41 -5.97
CA GLY A 133 -10.18 15.89 -7.13
C GLY A 133 -9.86 14.39 -7.03
N PRO A 134 -8.93 13.89 -7.86
CA PRO A 134 -8.57 12.48 -7.89
C PRO A 134 -7.91 12.04 -6.57
N LYS A 135 -8.15 10.79 -6.19
CA LYS A 135 -7.51 10.17 -5.02
C LYS A 135 -6.16 9.55 -5.39
N ALA A 136 -5.28 9.40 -4.40
CA ALA A 136 -4.00 8.74 -4.60
C ALA A 136 -4.17 7.22 -4.73
N PHE A 137 -3.38 6.64 -5.63
CA PHE A 137 -2.92 5.27 -5.59
C PHE A 137 -1.42 5.30 -5.32
N VAL A 138 -1.01 4.87 -4.12
CA VAL A 138 0.41 4.66 -3.80
C VAL A 138 0.85 3.36 -4.43
N SER A 139 1.10 3.37 -5.74
CA SER A 139 1.28 2.15 -6.53
C SER A 139 2.65 1.50 -6.33
N GLU A 140 3.65 2.27 -5.91
CA GLU A 140 4.99 1.80 -5.64
C GLU A 140 5.57 2.54 -4.43
N TYR A 141 5.95 1.77 -3.42
CA TYR A 141 6.80 2.27 -2.36
C TYR A 141 7.67 1.15 -1.78
N ALA A 142 8.88 1.51 -1.37
CA ALA A 142 9.77 0.72 -0.53
C ALA A 142 10.92 1.60 -0.04
N LEU A 143 11.46 1.34 1.15
CA LEU A 143 12.76 1.90 1.50
C LEU A 143 13.86 1.17 0.71
N THR A 144 14.72 1.89 -0.02
CA THR A 144 15.71 1.28 -0.95
C THR A 144 17.17 1.65 -0.67
N GLY A 145 17.43 2.49 0.34
CA GLY A 145 18.80 2.82 0.74
C GLY A 145 19.52 1.67 1.44
N GLU A 146 20.74 1.92 1.93
CA GLU A 146 21.55 0.90 2.62
C GLU A 146 20.82 0.26 3.82
N GLU A 147 19.98 1.04 4.51
CA GLU A 147 19.18 0.60 5.65
C GLU A 147 18.11 -0.47 5.27
N ALA A 148 17.79 -0.59 3.99
CA ALA A 148 16.84 -1.61 3.51
C ALA A 148 17.39 -3.02 3.61
N GLY A 149 18.70 -3.17 3.37
CA GLY A 149 19.33 -4.47 3.13
C GLY A 149 18.54 -5.29 2.10
N TYR A 150 18.26 -6.56 2.40
CA TYR A 150 17.33 -7.41 1.63
C TYR A 150 15.90 -7.40 2.19
N GLY A 151 15.59 -6.47 3.09
CA GLY A 151 14.35 -6.38 3.84
C GLY A 151 14.64 -6.50 5.34
N THR A 152 15.05 -5.40 5.95
CA THR A 152 15.38 -5.31 7.39
C THR A 152 14.15 -5.05 8.24
N LEU A 153 14.24 -5.35 9.54
CA LEU A 153 13.27 -4.90 10.54
C LEU A 153 13.15 -3.37 10.57
N LEU A 154 14.28 -2.65 10.44
CA LEU A 154 14.31 -1.19 10.36
C LEU A 154 13.37 -0.66 9.26
N ALA A 155 13.53 -1.19 8.03
CA ALA A 155 12.69 -0.80 6.90
C ALA A 155 11.21 -1.06 7.18
N ALA A 156 10.88 -2.25 7.67
CA ALA A 156 9.49 -2.62 7.95
C ALA A 156 8.82 -1.75 9.02
N VAL A 157 9.53 -1.39 10.09
CA VAL A 157 8.98 -0.51 11.14
C VAL A 157 8.73 0.90 10.60
N ALA A 158 9.65 1.40 9.77
CA ALA A 158 9.51 2.73 9.16
C ALA A 158 8.39 2.77 8.10
N GLU A 159 8.30 1.75 7.27
CA GLU A 159 7.22 1.55 6.30
C GLU A 159 5.85 1.39 6.97
N ALA A 160 5.79 0.74 8.15
CA ALA A 160 4.54 0.66 8.93
C ALA A 160 4.04 2.04 9.35
N ALA A 161 4.93 2.98 9.69
CA ALA A 161 4.53 4.35 9.99
C ALA A 161 3.96 5.06 8.76
N PHE A 162 4.59 4.88 7.58
CA PHE A 162 4.05 5.37 6.32
C PHE A 162 2.64 4.82 6.06
N LEU A 163 2.44 3.50 6.20
CA LEU A 163 1.12 2.87 6.04
C LEU A 163 0.07 3.38 7.05
N ILE A 164 0.47 3.69 8.30
CA ILE A 164 -0.40 4.36 9.27
C ILE A 164 -0.82 5.74 8.75
N GLY A 165 0.12 6.49 8.17
CA GLY A 165 -0.15 7.78 7.52
C GLY A 165 -1.17 7.68 6.39
N LEU A 166 -1.01 6.67 5.51
CA LEU A 166 -1.97 6.39 4.44
C LEU A 166 -3.35 6.02 4.97
N GLU A 167 -3.41 5.16 6.00
CA GLU A 167 -4.66 4.74 6.64
C GLU A 167 -5.42 5.94 7.25
N LYS A 168 -4.69 6.85 7.91
CA LYS A 168 -5.24 8.09 8.47
C LYS A 168 -5.76 9.05 7.40
N ASN A 169 -5.22 8.97 6.18
CA ASN A 169 -5.60 9.79 5.03
C ASN A 169 -6.37 8.96 3.97
N SER A 170 -7.09 7.91 4.39
CA SER A 170 -7.87 7.04 3.51
C SER A 170 -9.08 7.73 2.85
N ASP A 171 -9.41 8.95 3.26
CA ASP A 171 -10.33 9.83 2.55
C ASP A 171 -9.77 10.26 1.19
N VAL A 172 -8.46 10.43 1.07
CA VAL A 172 -7.75 10.87 -0.15
C VAL A 172 -6.83 9.81 -0.76
N VAL A 173 -6.49 8.75 -0.03
CA VAL A 173 -5.70 7.61 -0.53
C VAL A 173 -6.62 6.39 -0.69
N SER A 174 -6.69 5.82 -1.90
CA SER A 174 -7.60 4.71 -2.20
C SER A 174 -6.93 3.34 -2.20
N MET A 175 -5.67 3.27 -2.60
CA MET A 175 -4.95 2.02 -2.83
C MET A 175 -3.46 2.22 -2.49
N VAL A 176 -2.80 1.13 -2.10
CA VAL A 176 -1.36 1.08 -1.85
C VAL A 176 -0.79 -0.28 -2.25
N SER A 177 0.40 -0.27 -2.86
CA SER A 177 1.13 -1.44 -3.33
C SER A 177 2.62 -1.29 -3.04
N TYR A 178 3.21 -2.31 -2.41
CA TYR A 178 4.66 -2.38 -2.20
C TYR A 178 5.35 -2.82 -3.49
N ALA A 179 6.51 -2.24 -3.78
CA ALA A 179 7.27 -2.60 -4.97
C ALA A 179 8.78 -2.73 -4.69
N PRO A 180 9.44 -3.77 -5.24
CA PRO A 180 8.86 -4.90 -5.98
C PRO A 180 8.29 -5.99 -5.06
N LEU A 181 7.35 -6.78 -5.58
CA LEU A 181 6.65 -7.81 -4.79
C LEU A 181 7.46 -9.12 -4.67
N PHE A 182 8.14 -9.53 -5.74
CA PHE A 182 8.77 -10.85 -5.83
C PHE A 182 10.19 -10.76 -6.39
N VAL A 183 11.08 -11.58 -5.82
CA VAL A 183 12.43 -11.77 -6.35
C VAL A 183 12.89 -13.21 -6.26
N ASN A 184 13.44 -13.71 -7.37
CA ASN A 184 14.23 -14.92 -7.36
C ASN A 184 15.63 -14.57 -6.83
N THR A 185 16.04 -15.19 -5.72
CA THR A 185 17.33 -14.90 -5.10
C THR A 185 18.54 -15.13 -6.03
N ASN A 186 18.37 -15.92 -7.09
CA ASN A 186 19.44 -16.23 -8.05
C ASN A 186 19.57 -15.20 -9.19
N ASP A 187 18.64 -14.24 -9.32
CA ASP A 187 18.70 -13.16 -10.32
C ASP A 187 18.15 -11.86 -9.73
N ARG A 188 18.68 -11.49 -8.56
CA ARG A 188 18.30 -10.28 -7.83
C ARG A 188 18.86 -9.04 -8.52
N ARG A 189 17.96 -8.13 -8.93
CA ARG A 189 18.30 -6.87 -9.64
C ARG A 189 17.98 -5.61 -8.85
N TRP A 190 17.08 -5.71 -7.88
CA TRP A 190 16.61 -4.62 -7.02
C TRP A 190 16.59 -5.11 -5.57
N ASN A 191 16.68 -4.17 -4.63
CA ASN A 191 16.52 -4.42 -3.21
C ASN A 191 15.74 -3.29 -2.55
N PRO A 192 14.93 -3.60 -1.52
CA PRO A 192 14.47 -4.93 -1.12
C PRO A 192 13.28 -5.40 -2.00
N ASP A 193 12.76 -6.59 -1.73
CA ASP A 193 11.49 -7.08 -2.28
C ASP A 193 10.65 -7.68 -1.14
N ALA A 194 9.34 -7.71 -1.28
CA ALA A 194 8.49 -8.25 -0.21
C ALA A 194 8.64 -9.78 -0.05
N ILE A 195 8.69 -10.53 -1.16
CA ILE A 195 8.70 -12.00 -1.16
C ILE A 195 9.92 -12.51 -1.92
N VAL A 196 10.78 -13.26 -1.22
CA VAL A 196 12.00 -13.83 -1.77
C VAL A 196 11.82 -15.32 -1.96
N TYR A 197 12.19 -15.84 -3.14
CA TYR A 197 12.06 -17.27 -3.46
C TYR A 197 13.26 -17.81 -4.22
N ASP A 198 13.39 -19.14 -4.19
CA ASP A 198 14.25 -19.92 -5.08
C ASP A 198 13.42 -21.03 -5.76
N SER A 199 14.07 -22.05 -6.33
CA SER A 199 13.37 -23.14 -7.03
C SER A 199 12.46 -24.01 -6.15
N HIS A 200 12.54 -23.94 -4.81
CA HIS A 200 11.81 -24.83 -3.90
C HIS A 200 11.36 -24.21 -2.57
N GLN A 201 11.81 -23.01 -2.23
CA GLN A 201 11.50 -22.33 -0.98
C GLN A 201 11.11 -20.87 -1.21
N VAL A 202 10.39 -20.30 -0.25
CA VAL A 202 9.95 -18.90 -0.23
C VAL A 202 9.93 -18.38 1.20
N TYR A 203 10.27 -17.10 1.39
CA TYR A 203 10.01 -16.37 2.62
C TYR A 203 9.52 -14.95 2.34
N GLY A 204 8.76 -14.40 3.27
CA GLY A 204 8.42 -12.98 3.28
C GLY A 204 9.42 -12.19 4.10
N THR A 205 9.83 -11.03 3.62
CA THR A 205 10.64 -10.07 4.40
C THR A 205 9.82 -9.47 5.55
N PRO A 206 10.45 -8.80 6.53
CA PRO A 206 9.73 -8.05 7.55
C PRO A 206 8.67 -7.10 6.96
N SER A 207 8.95 -6.45 5.82
CA SER A 207 8.02 -5.59 5.09
C SER A 207 6.79 -6.35 4.55
N TYR A 208 6.97 -7.58 4.05
CA TYR A 208 5.84 -8.45 3.69
C TYR A 208 4.92 -8.70 4.89
N TRP A 209 5.50 -8.95 6.07
CA TRP A 209 4.71 -9.22 7.26
C TRP A 209 3.96 -7.98 7.74
N VAL A 210 4.56 -6.79 7.63
CA VAL A 210 3.86 -5.52 7.86
C VAL A 210 2.69 -5.37 6.88
N LEU A 211 2.90 -5.58 5.57
CA LEU A 211 1.82 -5.56 4.59
C LEU A 211 0.69 -6.52 4.93
N LYS A 212 1.01 -7.73 5.41
CA LYS A 212 0.03 -8.72 5.84
C LYS A 212 -0.83 -8.19 7.00
N LEU A 213 -0.22 -7.58 8.01
CA LEU A 213 -0.92 -7.01 9.17
C LEU A 213 -1.91 -5.89 8.78
N PHE A 214 -1.59 -5.10 7.75
CA PHE A 214 -2.49 -4.05 7.24
C PHE A 214 -3.55 -4.60 6.29
N LYS A 215 -3.21 -5.57 5.43
CA LYS A 215 -4.13 -6.19 4.49
C LYS A 215 -5.33 -6.83 5.17
N GLU A 216 -5.13 -7.48 6.31
CA GLU A 216 -6.20 -8.13 7.08
C GLU A 216 -7.34 -7.19 7.45
N SER A 217 -7.02 -5.90 7.66
CA SER A 217 -7.99 -4.87 7.99
C SER A 217 -8.30 -3.93 6.82
N SER A 218 -8.07 -4.36 5.57
CA SER A 218 -8.44 -3.56 4.40
C SER A 218 -9.96 -3.41 4.32
N GLY A 219 -10.44 -2.19 4.07
CA GLY A 219 -11.87 -1.86 4.13
C GLY A 219 -12.40 -1.58 5.55
N ALA A 220 -11.52 -1.48 6.55
CA ALA A 220 -11.88 -1.01 7.89
C ALA A 220 -12.36 0.44 7.89
N THR A 221 -13.08 0.82 8.94
CA THR A 221 -13.44 2.20 9.24
C THR A 221 -12.35 2.84 10.10
N LEU A 222 -11.75 3.93 9.62
CA LEU A 222 -10.84 4.74 10.43
C LEU A 222 -11.61 5.37 11.60
N LEU A 223 -11.08 5.23 12.82
CA LEU A 223 -11.62 5.87 14.01
C LEU A 223 -10.85 7.16 14.29
N ASN A 224 -11.59 8.19 14.71
CA ASN A 224 -10.97 9.44 15.14
C ASN A 224 -10.05 9.17 16.34
N SER A 225 -8.75 9.37 16.14
CA SER A 225 -7.71 9.07 17.11
C SER A 225 -6.60 10.11 17.01
N ILE A 226 -6.08 10.52 18.17
CA ILE A 226 -5.02 11.53 18.27
C ILE A 226 -3.87 10.95 19.08
N LEU A 227 -2.71 10.79 18.45
CA LEU A 227 -1.48 10.46 19.15
C LEU A 227 -0.87 11.75 19.73
N GLN A 228 -0.88 11.89 21.04
CA GLN A 228 -0.20 12.97 21.73
C GLN A 228 1.22 12.53 22.08
N SER A 229 2.21 13.03 21.35
CA SER A 229 3.60 12.65 21.51
C SER A 229 4.52 13.80 21.11
N ASN A 230 5.58 14.03 21.89
CA ASN A 230 6.66 14.94 21.51
C ASN A 230 7.69 14.24 20.59
N SER A 231 7.43 13.00 20.20
CA SER A 231 8.32 12.16 19.41
C SER A 231 7.89 12.12 17.95
N SER A 232 8.81 12.44 17.05
CA SER A 232 8.61 12.28 15.61
C SER A 232 8.81 10.84 15.10
N THR A 233 9.13 9.90 15.99
CA THR A 233 9.46 8.49 15.71
C THR A 233 8.43 7.49 16.26
N LEU A 234 7.22 7.98 16.54
CA LEU A 234 6.05 7.18 16.90
C LEU A 234 4.90 7.49 15.95
N ALA A 235 4.26 6.45 15.42
CA ALA A 235 3.05 6.58 14.61
C ALA A 235 1.99 5.63 15.16
N ALA A 236 0.73 6.08 15.17
CA ALA A 236 -0.38 5.25 15.61
C ALA A 236 -1.67 5.57 14.85
N SER A 237 -2.52 4.54 14.70
CA SER A 237 -3.89 4.65 14.21
C SER A 237 -4.80 3.72 15.00
N ALA A 238 -6.10 4.03 14.97
CA ALA A 238 -7.14 3.16 15.48
C ALA A 238 -8.19 2.96 14.38
N ILE A 239 -8.58 1.71 14.16
CA ILE A 239 -9.59 1.33 13.17
C ILE A 239 -10.62 0.39 13.80
N SER A 240 -11.82 0.45 13.26
CA SER A 240 -12.88 -0.54 13.48
C SER A 240 -13.00 -1.42 12.25
N TRP A 241 -12.99 -2.74 12.45
CA TRP A 241 -13.23 -3.67 11.35
C TRP A 241 -13.99 -4.90 11.83
N LYS A 242 -14.57 -5.64 10.88
CA LYS A 242 -15.21 -6.93 11.18
C LYS A 242 -14.25 -8.05 10.83
N SER A 243 -13.92 -8.86 11.83
CA SER A 243 -13.12 -10.06 11.66
C SER A 243 -13.79 -10.99 10.64
N SER A 244 -13.04 -11.44 9.64
CA SER A 244 -13.52 -12.39 8.64
C SER A 244 -13.64 -13.83 9.18
N ILE A 245 -13.07 -14.10 10.36
CA ILE A 245 -13.06 -15.42 10.99
C ILE A 245 -14.36 -15.69 11.73
N ASP A 246 -14.80 -14.73 12.55
CA ASP A 246 -15.92 -14.89 13.48
C ASP A 246 -16.97 -13.77 13.36
N GLY A 247 -16.78 -12.81 12.46
CA GLY A 247 -17.72 -11.71 12.22
C GLY A 247 -17.75 -10.64 13.32
N LYS A 248 -16.90 -10.75 14.34
CA LYS A 248 -16.88 -9.81 15.46
C LYS A 248 -16.34 -8.45 15.06
N SER A 249 -16.89 -7.40 15.66
CA SER A 249 -16.34 -6.05 15.58
C SER A 249 -15.08 -5.95 16.44
N ILE A 250 -13.98 -5.58 15.81
CA ILE A 250 -12.65 -5.47 16.43
C ILE A 250 -12.18 -4.02 16.33
N LEU A 251 -11.83 -3.45 17.47
CA LEU A 251 -10.99 -2.26 17.53
C LEU A 251 -9.55 -2.73 17.37
N ARG A 252 -8.89 -2.30 16.30
CA ARG A 252 -7.48 -2.56 16.06
C ARG A 252 -6.71 -1.25 16.25
N ILE A 253 -5.80 -1.23 17.23
CA ILE A 253 -4.88 -0.12 17.45
C ILE A 253 -3.50 -0.55 16.94
N LYS A 254 -2.93 0.22 16.01
CA LYS A 254 -1.61 -0.02 15.44
C LYS A 254 -0.64 1.02 15.98
N VAL A 255 0.54 0.60 16.40
CA VAL A 255 1.61 1.50 16.85
C VAL A 255 2.93 1.06 16.23
N ALA A 256 3.59 1.96 15.50
CA ALA A 256 4.96 1.80 15.03
C ALA A 256 5.90 2.63 15.91
N ASN A 257 6.92 1.97 16.47
CA ASN A 257 7.94 2.60 17.31
C ASN A 257 9.33 2.43 16.70
N LEU A 258 9.87 3.51 16.13
CA LEU A 258 11.21 3.54 15.55
C LEU A 258 12.30 3.82 16.59
N LYS A 259 11.95 4.05 17.86
CA LYS A 259 12.95 4.29 18.92
C LYS A 259 13.69 3.02 19.32
N SER A 260 14.90 3.23 19.84
CA SER A 260 15.72 2.19 20.46
C SER A 260 15.33 1.84 21.89
N ASN A 261 14.37 2.55 22.49
CA ASN A 261 13.83 2.27 23.81
C ASN A 261 12.34 1.91 23.77
N THR A 262 11.92 1.12 24.75
CA THR A 262 10.50 0.89 25.03
C THR A 262 9.80 2.21 25.32
N VAL A 263 8.58 2.36 24.81
CA VAL A 263 7.71 3.52 25.06
C VAL A 263 6.45 3.06 25.78
N ASN A 264 6.09 3.78 26.85
CA ASN A 264 4.79 3.62 27.48
C ASN A 264 3.76 4.50 26.74
N VAL A 265 2.65 3.91 26.33
CA VAL A 265 1.54 4.60 25.66
C VAL A 265 0.29 4.44 26.52
N ASP A 266 -0.31 5.56 26.90
CA ASP A 266 -1.62 5.60 27.52
C ASP A 266 -2.69 5.68 26.44
N ILE A 267 -3.57 4.69 26.39
CA ILE A 267 -4.66 4.58 25.43
C ILE A 267 -5.97 4.90 26.15
N PHE A 268 -6.65 5.95 25.70
CA PHE A 268 -7.96 6.36 26.17
C PHE A 268 -9.00 6.11 25.08
N ILE A 269 -10.04 5.35 25.42
CA ILE A 269 -11.10 4.97 24.49
C ILE A 269 -12.45 5.41 25.04
N ASP A 270 -13.17 6.17 24.22
CA ASP A 270 -14.52 6.63 24.51
C ASP A 270 -15.51 6.07 23.47
N GLY A 271 -16.77 5.90 23.89
CA GLY A 271 -17.86 5.46 23.02
C GLY A 271 -17.89 3.97 22.64
N LEU A 272 -17.00 3.13 23.18
CA LEU A 272 -17.00 1.68 22.96
C LEU A 272 -17.18 0.89 24.26
N GLU A 273 -17.94 -0.21 24.19
CA GLU A 273 -18.03 -1.21 25.25
C GLU A 273 -17.33 -2.49 24.83
N PHE A 274 -16.37 -2.92 25.65
CA PHE A 274 -15.55 -4.09 25.35
C PHE A 274 -16.18 -5.35 25.90
N GLU A 275 -16.16 -6.41 25.09
CA GLU A 275 -16.47 -7.74 25.60
C GLU A 275 -15.31 -8.19 26.52
N ASN A 276 -15.62 -8.81 27.67
CA ASN A 276 -14.66 -9.60 28.44
C ASN A 276 -14.27 -10.84 27.62
N SER A 277 -13.42 -10.63 26.61
CA SER A 277 -13.08 -11.59 25.58
C SER A 277 -11.56 -11.62 25.39
N LYS A 278 -11.10 -12.59 24.60
CA LYS A 278 -9.68 -12.82 24.34
C LYS A 278 -9.11 -11.66 23.53
N LEU A 279 -8.42 -10.76 24.20
CA LEU A 279 -7.68 -9.66 23.60
C LEU A 279 -6.36 -10.20 23.06
N THR A 280 -5.91 -9.62 21.96
CA THR A 280 -4.71 -10.11 21.28
C THR A 280 -3.73 -8.98 21.06
N LYS A 281 -2.47 -9.21 21.44
CA LYS A 281 -1.33 -8.36 21.08
C LYS A 281 -0.48 -9.08 20.04
N THR A 282 -0.27 -8.45 18.90
CA THR A 282 0.64 -8.93 17.85
C THR A 282 1.82 -7.99 17.73
N ILE A 283 3.03 -8.53 17.79
CA ILE A 283 4.27 -7.73 17.72
C ILE A 283 5.16 -8.27 16.61
N LEU A 284 5.62 -7.39 15.72
CA LEU A 284 6.74 -7.63 14.83
C LEU A 284 7.95 -6.83 15.35
N THR A 285 9.00 -7.55 15.76
CA THR A 285 10.27 -7.00 16.27
C THR A 285 11.35 -8.09 16.26
N SER A 286 12.59 -7.72 16.56
CA SER A 286 13.73 -8.62 16.72
C SER A 286 14.79 -8.03 17.65
N ALA A 287 15.76 -8.85 18.05
CA ALA A 287 16.85 -8.42 18.91
C ALA A 287 17.79 -7.40 18.23
N ASN A 288 17.97 -7.51 16.90
CA ASN A 288 18.75 -6.56 16.12
C ASN A 288 17.85 -5.86 15.09
N ILE A 289 17.95 -4.53 15.02
CA ILE A 289 17.17 -3.69 14.11
C ILE A 289 17.45 -3.97 12.62
N MET A 290 18.63 -4.49 12.31
CA MET A 290 19.04 -4.87 10.96
C MET A 290 18.76 -6.35 10.65
N ASP A 291 17.98 -7.04 11.49
CA ASP A 291 17.62 -8.43 11.21
C ASP A 291 16.72 -8.56 9.97
N GLU A 292 17.02 -9.58 9.17
CA GLU A 292 16.31 -9.96 7.95
C GLU A 292 15.90 -11.44 8.02
N ASN A 293 14.92 -11.83 7.20
CA ASN A 293 14.63 -13.24 6.94
C ASN A 293 15.53 -13.76 5.80
N SER A 294 15.84 -15.06 5.82
CA SER A 294 16.69 -15.71 4.82
C SER A 294 16.35 -17.20 4.67
N PHE A 295 16.91 -17.89 3.68
CA PHE A 295 16.69 -19.35 3.54
C PHE A 295 17.25 -20.19 4.70
N SER A 296 18.21 -19.67 5.46
CA SER A 296 18.68 -20.34 6.69
C SER A 296 17.79 -20.05 7.91
N GLN A 297 17.05 -18.94 7.88
CA GLN A 297 16.14 -18.50 8.96
C GLN A 297 14.90 -17.82 8.36
N LEU A 298 13.99 -18.61 7.78
CA LEU A 298 12.82 -18.11 7.02
C LEU A 298 11.89 -17.22 7.87
N ASN A 299 11.85 -17.46 9.19
CA ASN A 299 10.94 -16.82 10.13
C ASN A 299 11.68 -16.08 11.27
N LYS A 300 12.86 -15.50 10.99
CA LYS A 300 13.64 -14.76 12.01
C LYS A 300 12.86 -13.58 12.57
N VAL A 301 12.26 -12.79 11.68
CA VAL A 301 11.47 -11.60 11.95
C VAL A 301 10.08 -11.81 11.35
N VAL A 302 9.15 -12.25 12.19
CA VAL A 302 7.75 -12.49 11.86
C VAL A 302 6.85 -11.97 12.99
N PRO A 303 5.58 -11.65 12.72
CA PRO A 303 4.64 -11.25 13.77
C PRO A 303 4.44 -12.39 14.78
N LYS A 304 4.50 -12.05 16.07
CA LYS A 304 4.23 -12.96 17.18
C LYS A 304 2.98 -12.51 17.90
N GLU A 305 2.01 -13.40 17.99
CA GLU A 305 0.75 -13.19 18.69
C GLU A 305 0.86 -13.65 20.15
N SER A 306 0.25 -12.89 21.06
CA SER A 306 0.14 -13.22 22.48
C SER A 306 -1.17 -12.71 23.06
N PRO A 307 -1.72 -13.33 24.12
CA PRO A 307 -2.83 -12.76 24.86
C PRO A 307 -2.45 -11.38 25.41
N PHE A 308 -3.40 -10.45 25.35
CA PHE A 308 -3.28 -9.16 25.99
C PHE A 308 -4.23 -9.13 27.19
N GLU A 309 -3.76 -8.67 28.35
CA GLU A 309 -4.59 -8.56 29.56
C GLU A 309 -4.91 -7.08 29.81
N ASN A 310 -6.06 -6.81 30.47
CA ASN A 310 -6.49 -5.47 30.88
C ASN A 310 -6.95 -4.52 29.76
N ALA A 311 -7.77 -4.97 28.80
CA ALA A 311 -8.50 -4.00 27.99
C ALA A 311 -9.56 -3.28 28.82
N GLY A 312 -9.58 -1.98 28.67
CA GLY A 312 -10.55 -1.10 29.28
C GLY A 312 -10.57 0.23 28.55
N LYS A 313 -11.37 1.16 29.05
CA LYS A 313 -11.41 2.52 28.51
C LYS A 313 -10.09 3.27 28.69
N ILE A 314 -9.26 2.83 29.63
CA ILE A 314 -7.92 3.35 29.89
C ILE A 314 -6.98 2.17 29.96
N MET A 315 -5.95 2.17 29.14
CA MET A 315 -4.91 1.13 29.13
C MET A 315 -3.55 1.78 29.13
N ASN A 316 -2.63 1.27 29.94
CA ASN A 316 -1.22 1.61 29.85
C ASN A 316 -0.49 0.44 29.19
N VAL A 317 0.10 0.68 28.02
CA VAL A 317 0.77 -0.38 27.25
C VAL A 317 2.22 -0.04 26.97
N GLN A 318 3.05 -1.08 26.96
CA GLN A 318 4.45 -0.98 26.59
C GLN A 318 4.64 -1.40 25.13
N ILE A 319 5.25 -0.50 24.37
CA ILE A 319 5.60 -0.69 22.96
C ILE A 319 7.10 -0.91 22.87
N ASP A 320 7.48 -2.09 22.38
CA ASP A 320 8.87 -2.51 22.30
C ASP A 320 9.69 -1.60 21.37
N PRO A 321 11.02 -1.48 21.57
CA PRO A 321 11.88 -0.76 20.65
C PRO A 321 11.81 -1.38 19.25
N HIS A 322 11.94 -0.56 18.22
CA HIS A 322 11.93 -0.99 16.81
C HIS A 322 10.85 -2.05 16.52
N SER A 323 9.60 -1.68 16.76
CA SER A 323 8.49 -2.62 16.68
C SER A 323 7.28 -2.06 15.96
N VAL A 324 6.50 -2.97 15.39
CA VAL A 324 5.12 -2.74 14.99
C VAL A 324 4.25 -3.56 15.92
N THR A 325 3.42 -2.89 16.72
CA THR A 325 2.54 -3.51 17.71
C THR A 325 1.08 -3.27 17.35
N LEU A 326 0.29 -4.34 17.35
CA LEU A 326 -1.16 -4.30 17.15
C LEU A 326 -1.87 -4.78 18.41
N PHE A 327 -2.94 -4.09 18.79
CA PHE A 327 -3.88 -4.54 19.82
C PHE A 327 -5.24 -4.74 19.18
N ASP A 328 -5.74 -5.97 19.22
CA ASP A 328 -7.08 -6.33 18.76
C ASP A 328 -8.01 -6.55 19.96
N ILE A 329 -9.05 -5.73 20.02
CA ILE A 329 -9.96 -5.63 21.15
C ILE A 329 -11.40 -5.80 20.61
N PRO A 330 -12.04 -6.96 20.84
CA PRO A 330 -13.44 -7.14 20.47
C PRO A 330 -14.36 -6.20 21.27
N TYR A 331 -15.33 -5.61 20.58
CA TYR A 331 -16.28 -4.67 21.18
C TYR A 331 -17.67 -4.82 20.57
N VAL A 332 -18.66 -4.24 21.25
CA VAL A 332 -20.05 -4.13 20.79
C VAL A 332 -20.44 -2.67 20.61
N TYR A 333 -21.23 -2.38 19.57
CA TYR A 333 -21.86 -1.07 19.41
C TYR A 333 -23.07 -0.97 20.35
N GLN A 334 -23.24 0.20 20.97
CA GLN A 334 -24.47 0.55 21.69
C GLN A 334 -25.63 0.80 20.73
#